data_AF-A0A7W7QSW4-F1
#
_entry.id   AF-A0A7W7QSW4-F1
#
_cell.length_a   1.000
_cell.length_b   1.000
_cell.length_c   1.000
_cell.angle_alpha   90.00
_cell.angle_beta   90.00
_cell.angle_gamma   90.00
#
_symmetry.space_group_name_H-M   'P 1'
#
loop_
_entity.id
_entity.type
_entity.pdbx_description
1 polymer ?
#
loop_
_entity_poly.entity_id
_entity_poly.type
_entity_poly.pdbx_seq_one_letter_code
_entity_poly.pdbx_strand_id
1 'polypeptide(L)'
;MPTIHPDPHAIAGMITRLGDRNYPRWASQIRATGGCRQPIHLRGRVLHVDRATGRLLHSYTTATEPDGVLRLPCKTRRASRCPTCAEVYRADTYHLIRAGLVGGKGVPASVTAHPCLFVTLTAPSFGAVHTRREKNGRPLPCRPRRDAETCPHGRVMSCTARHRADESCLGEPLCPDCYDYTGSVLFNALAPQLWKYFTDALRRRVAKPQA
;
A
#
# COMPACT_ATOMS: atom_id res chain seq x y z
N MET A 1 22.29 -1.90 13.69
CA MET A 1 21.11 -2.74 14.01
C MET A 1 21.07 -2.89 15.51
N PRO A 2 19.91 -2.77 16.18
CA PRO A 2 19.85 -3.09 17.60
C PRO A 2 20.38 -4.52 17.81
N THR A 3 21.32 -4.68 18.73
CA THR A 3 21.82 -5.97 19.17
C THR A 3 20.70 -6.68 19.92
N ILE A 4 20.15 -7.73 19.31
CA ILE A 4 19.15 -8.57 19.96
C ILE A 4 19.92 -9.58 20.79
N HIS A 5 19.90 -9.41 22.12
CA HIS A 5 20.39 -10.43 23.04
C HIS A 5 19.28 -11.47 23.23
N PRO A 6 19.52 -12.76 22.90
CA PRO A 6 18.52 -13.79 23.10
C PRO A 6 18.33 -14.02 24.61
N ASP A 7 17.10 -13.88 25.08
CA ASP A 7 16.75 -14.23 26.46
C ASP A 7 16.72 -15.78 26.65
N PRO A 8 16.67 -16.28 27.90
CA PRO A 8 16.64 -17.71 28.17
C PRO A 8 15.47 -18.45 27.50
N HIS A 9 14.32 -17.80 27.31
CA HIS A 9 13.18 -18.41 26.59
C HIS A 9 13.48 -18.55 25.10
N ALA A 10 14.11 -17.55 24.49
CA ALA A 10 14.56 -17.61 23.11
C ALA A 10 15.57 -18.74 22.92
N ILE A 11 16.53 -18.89 23.83
CA ILE A 11 17.53 -19.97 23.79
C ILE A 11 16.86 -21.34 23.92
N ALA A 12 16.00 -21.56 24.91
CA ALA A 12 15.29 -22.82 25.10
C ALA A 12 14.37 -23.14 23.90
N GLY A 13 13.70 -22.13 23.34
CA GLY A 13 12.90 -22.23 22.13
C GLY A 13 13.71 -22.63 20.90
N MET A 14 14.91 -22.07 20.74
CA MET A 14 15.84 -22.46 19.68
C MET A 14 16.30 -23.91 19.82
N ILE A 15 16.70 -24.33 21.03
CA ILE A 15 17.12 -25.72 21.29
C ILE A 15 15.99 -26.68 20.94
N THR A 16 14.78 -26.39 21.41
CA THR A 16 13.58 -27.19 21.09
C THR A 16 13.36 -27.27 19.58
N ARG A 17 13.47 -26.14 18.87
CA ARG A 17 13.26 -26.09 17.42
C ARG A 17 14.34 -26.84 16.64
N LEU A 18 15.60 -26.80 17.09
CA LEU A 18 16.70 -27.53 16.47
C LEU A 18 16.59 -29.04 16.66
N GLY A 19 15.99 -29.49 17.77
CA GLY A 19 15.73 -30.91 18.03
C GLY A 19 14.49 -31.48 17.31
N ASP A 20 13.69 -30.65 16.64
CA ASP A 20 12.46 -31.07 15.96
C ASP A 20 12.79 -31.80 14.64
N ARG A 21 12.19 -32.98 14.42
CA ARG A 21 12.33 -33.75 13.16
C ARG A 21 11.87 -32.96 11.93
N ASN A 22 10.94 -32.01 12.10
CA ASN A 22 10.43 -31.14 11.06
C ASN A 22 11.25 -29.85 10.89
N TYR A 23 12.37 -29.69 11.59
CA TYR A 23 13.24 -28.51 11.50
C TYR A 23 13.61 -28.13 10.05
N PRO A 24 14.03 -29.06 9.15
CA PRO A 24 14.39 -28.68 7.79
C PRO A 24 13.23 -28.01 7.04
N ARG A 25 12.01 -28.51 7.22
CA ARG A 25 10.80 -27.94 6.62
C ARG A 25 10.50 -26.58 7.22
N TRP A 26 10.57 -26.44 8.55
CA TRP A 26 10.38 -25.17 9.23
C TRP A 26 11.39 -24.12 8.75
N ALA A 27 12.68 -24.46 8.70
CA ALA A 27 13.74 -23.58 8.24
C ALA A 27 13.54 -23.17 6.78
N SER A 28 13.06 -24.09 5.93
CA SER A 28 12.69 -23.76 4.54
C SER A 28 11.58 -22.72 4.46
N GLN A 29 10.54 -22.83 5.30
CA GLN A 29 9.46 -21.83 5.34
C GLN A 29 9.99 -20.47 5.81
N ILE A 30 10.79 -20.43 6.87
CA ILE A 30 11.35 -19.18 7.40
C ILE A 30 12.21 -18.48 6.32
N ARG A 31 13.09 -19.22 5.63
CA ARG A 31 13.86 -18.68 4.51
C ARG A 31 12.97 -18.15 3.38
N ALA A 32 11.90 -18.85 3.04
CA ALA A 32 10.94 -18.43 2.01
C ALA A 32 10.19 -17.13 2.37
N THR A 33 10.08 -16.77 3.66
CA THR A 33 9.54 -15.45 4.05
C THR A 33 10.46 -14.29 3.73
N GLY A 34 11.73 -14.56 3.39
CA GLY A 34 12.72 -13.55 3.00
C GLY A 34 13.03 -12.54 4.09
N GLY A 35 12.89 -12.88 5.38
CA GLY A 35 13.11 -11.92 6.47
C GLY A 35 11.93 -10.96 6.69
N CYS A 36 10.72 -11.36 6.30
CA CYS A 36 9.49 -10.65 6.65
C CYS A 36 9.37 -10.45 8.18
N ARG A 37 9.09 -9.22 8.62
CA ARG A 37 8.96 -8.89 10.06
C ARG A 37 7.67 -9.41 10.70
N GLN A 38 6.62 -9.63 9.91
CA GLN A 38 5.30 -10.05 10.39
C GLN A 38 4.69 -11.10 9.46
N PRO A 39 5.25 -12.31 9.34
CA PRO A 39 4.73 -13.33 8.42
C PRO A 39 3.24 -13.63 8.66
N ILE A 40 2.51 -13.90 7.58
CA ILE A 40 1.13 -14.37 7.64
C ILE A 40 1.18 -15.88 7.91
N HIS A 41 0.43 -16.32 8.92
CA HIS A 41 0.31 -17.73 9.29
C HIS A 41 -1.00 -18.28 8.75
N LEU A 42 -0.90 -19.20 7.79
CA LEU A 42 -2.05 -19.87 7.20
C LEU A 42 -2.26 -21.25 7.80
N ARG A 43 -3.51 -21.59 8.04
CA ARG A 43 -3.98 -22.94 8.37
C ARG A 43 -5.10 -23.33 7.42
N GLY A 44 -5.05 -24.52 6.84
CA GLY A 44 -6.10 -24.98 5.94
C GLY A 44 -5.63 -26.04 4.96
N ARG A 45 -6.45 -26.25 3.92
CA ARG A 45 -6.18 -27.18 2.82
C ARG A 45 -6.50 -26.55 1.49
N VAL A 46 -5.81 -27.00 0.45
CA VAL A 46 -6.07 -26.66 -0.95
C VAL A 46 -6.33 -27.94 -1.72
N LEU A 47 -7.42 -27.95 -2.48
CA LEU A 47 -7.77 -29.04 -3.40
C LEU A 47 -7.82 -28.46 -4.81
N HIS A 48 -6.99 -28.98 -5.70
CA HIS A 48 -7.09 -28.68 -7.13
C HIS A 48 -7.91 -29.80 -7.77
N VAL A 49 -9.08 -29.45 -8.27
CA VAL A 49 -10.03 -30.39 -8.88
C VAL A 49 -10.22 -29.98 -10.34
N ASP A 50 -10.16 -30.96 -11.23
CA ASP A 50 -10.51 -30.78 -12.63
C ASP A 50 -12.01 -30.46 -12.74
N ARG A 51 -12.34 -29.30 -13.31
CA ARG A 51 -13.73 -28.81 -13.34
C ARG A 51 -14.64 -29.61 -14.27
N ALA A 52 -14.09 -30.20 -15.34
CA ALA A 52 -14.88 -30.93 -16.33
C ALA A 52 -15.17 -32.37 -15.86
N THR A 53 -14.22 -32.99 -15.17
CA THR A 53 -14.28 -34.42 -14.78
C THR A 53 -14.53 -34.64 -13.29
N GLY A 54 -14.37 -33.60 -12.45
CA GLY A 54 -14.45 -33.72 -10.99
C GLY A 54 -13.25 -34.43 -10.35
N ARG A 55 -12.23 -34.79 -11.14
CA ARG A 55 -11.06 -35.54 -10.65
C ARG A 55 -10.16 -34.65 -9.79
N LEU A 56 -9.77 -35.15 -8.62
CA LEU A 56 -8.76 -34.49 -7.78
C LEU A 56 -7.38 -34.60 -8.44
N LEU A 57 -6.78 -33.45 -8.76
CA LEU A 57 -5.46 -33.35 -9.37
C LEU A 57 -4.35 -33.19 -8.31
N HIS A 58 -4.62 -32.42 -7.27
CA HIS A 58 -3.65 -32.17 -6.20
C HIS A 58 -4.36 -31.81 -4.89
N SER A 59 -3.80 -32.26 -3.77
CA SER A 59 -4.25 -31.92 -2.42
C SER A 59 -3.06 -31.47 -1.59
N TYR A 60 -3.24 -30.38 -0.85
CA TYR A 60 -2.28 -29.84 0.10
C TYR A 60 -3.00 -29.53 1.41
N THR A 61 -2.36 -29.79 2.55
CA THR A 61 -2.88 -29.46 3.88
C THR A 61 -1.77 -28.92 4.77
N THR A 62 -2.07 -27.90 5.57
CA THR A 62 -1.11 -27.40 6.56
C THR A 62 -0.99 -28.33 7.77
N ALA A 63 -1.86 -29.34 7.91
CA ALA A 63 -1.76 -30.33 8.99
C ALA A 63 -0.43 -31.08 8.99
N THR A 64 0.22 -31.20 7.83
CA THR A 64 1.54 -31.82 7.66
C THR A 64 2.69 -30.82 7.72
N GLU A 65 2.41 -29.53 7.95
CA GLU A 65 3.44 -28.51 8.12
C GLU A 65 3.89 -28.41 9.58
N PRO A 66 5.12 -27.94 9.85
CA PRO A 66 5.58 -27.61 11.19
C PRO A 66 4.59 -26.67 11.90
N ASP A 67 4.19 -27.05 13.11
CA ASP A 67 3.18 -26.38 13.93
C ASP A 67 1.77 -26.29 13.30
N GLY A 68 1.51 -27.07 12.25
CA GLY A 68 0.25 -27.02 11.49
C GLY A 68 0.08 -25.77 10.62
N VAL A 69 1.18 -25.04 10.35
CA VAL A 69 1.15 -23.67 9.79
C VAL A 69 2.05 -23.54 8.55
N LEU A 70 1.52 -22.89 7.52
CA LEU A 70 2.30 -22.36 6.40
C LEU A 70 2.56 -20.85 6.60
N ARG A 71 3.83 -20.44 6.56
CA ARG A 71 4.24 -19.05 6.75
C ARG A 71 4.49 -18.37 5.40
N LEU A 72 3.85 -17.23 5.19
CA LEU A 72 4.02 -16.39 3.99
C LEU A 72 4.53 -15.00 4.35
N PRO A 73 5.28 -14.33 3.45
CA PRO A 73 5.62 -12.92 3.63
C PRO A 73 4.34 -12.07 3.70
N CYS A 74 4.36 -10.99 4.48
CA CYS A 74 3.18 -10.13 4.68
C CYS A 74 2.79 -9.30 3.47
N LYS A 75 3.71 -9.16 2.50
CA LYS A 75 3.53 -8.39 1.25
C LYS A 75 3.10 -6.94 1.48
N THR A 76 3.35 -6.38 2.67
CA THR A 76 3.06 -4.96 2.91
C THR A 76 4.02 -4.09 2.10
N ARG A 77 3.48 -3.03 1.49
CA ARG A 77 4.27 -2.00 0.81
C ARG A 77 4.86 -0.95 1.76
N ARG A 78 4.53 -1.00 3.05
CA ARG A 78 4.92 0.02 4.03
C ARG A 78 6.26 -0.34 4.68
N ALA A 79 7.33 0.36 4.29
CA ALA A 79 8.68 0.15 4.83
C ALA A 79 8.74 0.29 6.36
N SER A 80 7.93 1.19 6.93
CA SER A 80 7.81 1.36 8.39
C SER A 80 7.27 0.11 9.11
N ARG A 81 6.49 -0.74 8.44
CA ARG A 81 5.98 -2.00 9.00
C ARG A 81 6.88 -3.19 8.68
N CYS A 82 7.32 -3.32 7.43
CA CYS A 82 8.27 -4.36 7.03
C CYS A 82 9.17 -3.85 5.89
N PRO A 83 10.43 -3.51 6.20
CA PRO A 83 11.39 -3.04 5.19
C PRO A 83 11.60 -4.06 4.06
N THR A 84 11.74 -5.34 4.39
CA THR A 84 12.07 -6.36 3.39
C THR A 84 10.95 -6.59 2.37
N CYS A 85 9.70 -6.74 2.83
CA CYS A 85 8.56 -6.88 1.91
C CYS A 85 8.32 -5.61 1.08
N ALA A 86 8.52 -4.43 1.68
CA ALA A 86 8.39 -3.16 0.97
C ALA A 86 9.48 -2.99 -0.10
N GLU A 87 10.69 -3.48 0.15
CA GLU A 87 11.80 -3.44 -0.79
C GLU A 87 11.57 -4.36 -2.00
N VAL A 88 11.10 -5.59 -1.76
CA VAL A 88 10.68 -6.49 -2.86
C VAL A 88 9.61 -5.83 -3.72
N TYR A 89 8.57 -5.26 -3.10
CA TYR A 89 7.53 -4.52 -3.83
C TYR A 89 8.10 -3.35 -4.64
N ARG A 90 9.06 -2.60 -4.08
CA ARG A 90 9.71 -1.46 -4.76
C ARG A 90 10.50 -1.93 -5.98
N ALA A 91 11.27 -3.01 -5.87
CA ALA A 91 12.04 -3.58 -6.97
C ALA A 91 11.13 -4.11 -8.09
N ASP A 92 10.05 -4.83 -7.73
CA ASP A 92 9.07 -5.32 -8.70
C ASP A 92 8.39 -4.16 -9.44
N THR A 93 7.97 -3.13 -8.70
CA THR A 93 7.36 -1.92 -9.26
C THR A 93 8.32 -1.20 -10.21
N TYR A 94 9.61 -1.08 -9.83
CA TYR A 94 10.63 -0.49 -10.68
C TYR A 94 10.74 -1.22 -12.02
N HIS A 95 10.81 -2.56 -11.99
CA HIS A 95 10.90 -3.33 -13.22
C HIS A 95 9.66 -3.24 -14.10
N LEU A 96 8.47 -3.18 -13.50
CA LEU A 96 7.21 -2.98 -14.24
C LEU A 96 7.20 -1.62 -14.94
N ILE A 97 7.52 -0.54 -14.22
CA ILE A 97 7.57 0.82 -14.78
C ILE A 97 8.65 0.90 -15.86
N ARG A 98 9.87 0.42 -15.58
CA ARG A 98 10.99 0.46 -16.53
C ARG A 98 10.63 -0.28 -17.82
N ALA A 99 10.07 -1.49 -17.73
CA ALA A 99 9.67 -2.24 -18.92
C ALA A 99 8.62 -1.48 -19.75
N GLY A 100 7.69 -0.78 -19.11
CA GLY A 100 6.70 0.07 -19.79
C GLY A 100 7.26 1.35 -20.41
N LEU A 101 8.47 1.78 -20.04
CA LEU A 101 9.10 3.00 -20.58
C LEU A 101 10.14 2.72 -21.67
N VAL A 102 10.91 1.64 -21.52
CA VAL A 102 12.04 1.34 -22.43
C VAL A 102 12.00 -0.06 -23.06
N GLY A 103 10.96 -0.84 -22.79
CA GLY A 103 10.85 -2.24 -23.21
C GLY A 103 11.58 -3.22 -22.28
N GLY A 104 11.49 -4.51 -22.61
CA GLY A 104 12.02 -5.63 -21.84
C GLY A 104 10.93 -6.44 -21.10
N LYS A 105 11.29 -7.62 -20.56
CA LYS A 105 10.36 -8.55 -19.91
C LYS A 105 9.09 -8.84 -20.73
N GLY A 106 9.23 -8.99 -22.06
CA GLY A 106 8.12 -9.21 -22.99
C GLY A 106 7.49 -7.96 -23.60
N VAL A 107 7.89 -6.75 -23.16
CA VAL A 107 7.46 -5.48 -23.78
C VAL A 107 8.41 -5.11 -24.93
N PRO A 108 7.92 -4.83 -26.14
CA PRO A 108 8.75 -4.43 -27.29
C PRO A 108 9.48 -3.10 -27.08
N ALA A 109 10.63 -2.92 -27.74
CA ALA A 109 11.40 -1.67 -27.68
C ALA A 109 10.66 -0.46 -28.28
N SER A 110 9.68 -0.70 -29.17
CA SER A 110 8.84 0.34 -29.78
C SER A 110 7.98 1.11 -28.78
N VAL A 111 7.86 0.64 -27.52
CA VAL A 111 7.12 1.35 -26.47
C VAL A 111 7.67 2.77 -26.22
N THR A 112 8.95 2.98 -26.52
CA THR A 112 9.62 4.29 -26.40
C THR A 112 9.04 5.36 -27.34
N ALA A 113 8.36 4.95 -28.42
CA ALA A 113 7.68 5.85 -29.34
C ALA A 113 6.31 6.35 -28.82
N HIS A 114 5.79 5.76 -27.74
CA HIS A 114 4.50 6.17 -27.17
C HIS A 114 4.66 7.35 -26.20
N PRO A 115 3.70 8.29 -26.15
CA PRO A 115 3.70 9.36 -25.16
C PRO A 115 3.71 8.82 -23.73
N CYS A 116 4.67 9.28 -22.92
CA CYS A 116 4.74 8.99 -21.50
C CYS A 116 4.21 10.17 -20.69
N LEU A 117 3.16 9.95 -19.90
CA LEU A 117 2.51 10.98 -19.10
C LEU A 117 2.62 10.64 -17.61
N PHE A 118 3.11 11.60 -16.82
CA PHE A 118 3.01 11.55 -15.36
C PHE A 118 1.80 12.36 -14.92
N VAL A 119 0.71 11.68 -14.58
CA VAL A 119 -0.59 12.30 -14.28
C VAL A 119 -0.93 12.14 -12.80
N THR A 120 -1.23 13.25 -12.13
CA THR A 120 -1.77 13.26 -10.77
C THR A 120 -3.27 13.51 -10.85
N LEU A 121 -4.08 12.55 -10.36
CA LEU A 121 -5.51 12.76 -10.17
C LEU A 121 -5.79 13.07 -8.71
N THR A 122 -6.27 14.29 -8.45
CA THR A 122 -6.63 14.73 -7.09
C THR A 122 -8.07 14.39 -6.78
N ALA A 123 -8.33 13.98 -5.54
CA ALA A 123 -9.68 13.86 -5.02
C ALA A 123 -10.46 15.19 -5.16
N PRO A 124 -11.81 15.16 -5.17
CA PRO A 124 -12.59 16.37 -4.95
C PRO A 124 -12.26 17.00 -3.59
N SER A 125 -12.56 18.28 -3.43
CA SER A 125 -12.46 18.93 -2.13
C SER A 125 -13.67 18.55 -1.27
N PHE A 126 -13.42 18.29 0.02
CA PHE A 126 -14.47 18.03 1.02
C PHE A 126 -14.60 19.18 2.03
N GLY A 127 -13.88 20.28 1.82
CA GLY A 127 -13.80 21.40 2.75
C GLY A 127 -12.39 21.96 2.88
N ALA A 128 -12.26 23.13 3.52
CA ALA A 128 -10.98 23.73 3.79
C ALA A 128 -10.31 23.07 5.00
N VAL A 129 -9.08 22.62 4.82
CA VAL A 129 -8.26 22.03 5.88
C VAL A 129 -7.03 22.88 6.16
N HIS A 130 -6.44 22.71 7.34
CA HIS A 130 -5.13 23.25 7.65
C HIS A 130 -4.08 22.55 6.77
N THR A 131 -3.21 23.35 6.15
CA THR A 131 -2.13 22.85 5.30
C THR A 131 -0.82 23.53 5.66
N ARG A 132 0.29 22.81 5.48
CA ARG A 132 1.62 23.40 5.54
C ARG A 132 2.06 23.75 4.13
N ARG A 133 2.27 25.04 3.89
CA ARG A 133 2.81 25.56 2.63
C ARG A 133 4.21 26.08 2.88
N GLU A 134 5.12 25.85 1.95
CA GLU A 134 6.51 26.26 2.07
C GLU A 134 6.98 26.88 0.75
N LYS A 135 7.81 27.91 0.82
CA LYS A 135 8.52 28.48 -0.33
C LYS A 135 9.93 28.82 0.11
N ASN A 136 10.93 28.28 -0.60
CA ASN A 136 12.36 28.50 -0.34
C ASN A 136 12.75 28.19 1.13
N GLY A 137 12.32 27.05 1.68
CA GLY A 137 12.64 26.67 3.07
C GLY A 137 11.80 27.36 4.14
N ARG A 138 10.95 28.33 3.78
CA ARG A 138 10.21 29.17 4.74
C ARG A 138 8.72 28.79 4.77
N PRO A 139 8.14 28.54 5.96
CA PRO A 139 6.72 28.25 6.08
C PRO A 139 5.91 29.49 5.73
N LEU A 140 4.98 29.33 4.79
CA LEU A 140 4.01 30.32 4.39
C LEU A 140 2.77 30.24 5.31
N PRO A 141 1.97 31.31 5.38
CA PRO A 141 0.65 31.23 5.99
C PRO A 141 -0.17 30.08 5.39
N CYS A 142 -0.81 29.31 6.26
CA CYS A 142 -1.55 28.09 5.97
C CYS A 142 -2.53 28.26 4.81
N ARG A 143 -3.51 29.13 4.99
CA ARG A 143 -4.59 29.39 4.04
C ARG A 143 -5.09 30.82 4.15
N PRO A 144 -4.26 31.83 3.80
CA PRO A 144 -4.64 33.23 3.91
C PRO A 144 -5.70 33.57 2.86
N ARG A 145 -6.82 34.15 3.31
CA ARG A 145 -7.88 34.77 2.50
C ARG A 145 -8.13 36.18 3.03
N ARG A 146 -8.12 37.18 2.15
CA ARG A 146 -8.35 38.60 2.50
C ARG A 146 -9.80 38.82 2.93
N ASP A 147 -10.73 38.34 2.12
CA ASP A 147 -12.17 38.45 2.35
C ASP A 147 -12.71 37.07 2.75
N ALA A 148 -12.19 36.56 3.86
CA ALA A 148 -12.56 35.24 4.36
C ALA A 148 -13.97 35.27 4.94
N GLU A 149 -14.87 34.49 4.33
CA GLU A 149 -16.21 34.31 4.88
C GLU A 149 -16.15 33.62 6.25
N THR A 150 -17.00 34.08 7.16
CA THR A 150 -17.33 33.37 8.39
C THR A 150 -18.41 32.36 8.05
N CYS A 151 -18.16 31.08 8.31
CA CYS A 151 -19.15 30.05 8.06
C CYS A 151 -20.35 30.19 9.04
N PRO A 152 -21.49 29.51 8.77
CA PRO A 152 -22.66 29.52 9.67
C PRO A 152 -22.37 29.09 11.11
N HIS A 153 -21.27 28.35 11.34
CA HIS A 153 -20.83 27.90 12.67
C HIS A 153 -19.90 28.91 13.38
N GLY A 154 -19.77 30.13 12.85
CA GLY A 154 -19.00 31.22 13.46
C GLY A 154 -17.48 31.14 13.26
N ARG A 155 -16.98 30.27 12.37
CA ARG A 155 -15.54 30.13 12.09
C ARG A 155 -15.15 30.84 10.80
N VAL A 156 -14.10 31.66 10.86
CA VAL A 156 -13.53 32.31 9.68
C VAL A 156 -12.82 31.25 8.83
N MET A 157 -13.19 31.14 7.55
CA MET A 157 -12.65 30.12 6.62
C MET A 157 -11.27 30.50 6.06
N SER A 158 -10.38 30.94 6.95
CA SER A 158 -9.00 31.37 6.69
C SER A 158 -8.11 31.03 7.86
N CYS A 159 -6.84 30.74 7.57
CA CYS A 159 -5.83 30.54 8.60
C CYS A 159 -4.53 31.21 8.16
N THR A 160 -4.06 32.20 8.92
CA THR A 160 -2.81 32.92 8.64
C THR A 160 -1.62 32.37 9.43
N ALA A 161 -1.84 31.37 10.28
CA ALA A 161 -0.78 30.70 11.04
C ALA A 161 0.24 30.05 10.10
N ARG A 162 1.49 29.97 10.56
CA ARG A 162 2.60 29.31 9.86
C ARG A 162 2.91 27.99 10.57
N HIS A 163 2.19 26.94 10.19
CA HIS A 163 2.28 25.65 10.86
C HIS A 163 3.66 24.99 10.68
N ARG A 164 4.17 24.39 11.75
CA ARG A 164 5.30 23.46 11.75
C ARG A 164 4.89 22.12 11.13
N ALA A 165 5.86 21.31 10.73
CA ALA A 165 5.62 20.04 10.05
C ALA A 165 4.96 18.97 10.94
N ASP A 166 5.12 19.11 12.25
CA ASP A 166 4.70 18.16 13.29
C ASP A 166 3.40 18.58 14.00
N GLU A 167 2.76 19.68 13.60
CA GLU A 167 1.51 20.13 14.20
C GLU A 167 0.36 19.18 13.87
N SER A 168 -0.36 18.74 14.91
CA SER A 168 -1.45 17.77 14.81
C SER A 168 -2.67 18.28 14.05
N CYS A 169 -2.84 19.59 13.94
CA CYS A 169 -3.95 20.19 13.19
C CYS A 169 -3.78 20.06 11.68
N LEU A 170 -2.60 19.70 11.16
CA LEU A 170 -2.39 19.57 9.72
C LEU A 170 -3.26 18.45 9.13
N GLY A 171 -4.08 18.82 8.14
CA GLY A 171 -5.09 17.95 7.55
C GLY A 171 -6.46 18.03 8.22
N GLU A 172 -6.56 18.64 9.41
CA GLU A 172 -7.85 18.87 10.08
C GLU A 172 -8.64 19.99 9.41
N PRO A 173 -9.98 19.93 9.40
CA PRO A 173 -10.81 21.00 8.86
C PRO A 173 -10.66 22.32 9.62
N LEU A 174 -10.75 23.44 8.90
CA LEU A 174 -10.88 24.76 9.54
C LEU A 174 -12.17 24.86 10.38
N CYS A 175 -13.23 24.20 9.91
CA CYS A 175 -14.49 24.03 10.61
C CYS A 175 -14.94 22.57 10.46
N PRO A 176 -14.97 21.78 11.55
CA PRO A 176 -15.42 20.39 11.51
C PRO A 176 -16.85 20.26 10.95
N ASP A 177 -17.75 21.16 11.33
CA ASP A 177 -19.16 21.11 10.93
C ASP A 177 -19.40 21.50 9.45
N CYS A 178 -18.45 22.19 8.82
CA CYS A 178 -18.51 22.49 7.38
C CYS A 178 -17.82 21.44 6.51
N TYR A 179 -17.09 20.49 7.11
CA TYR A 179 -16.35 19.50 6.36
C TYR A 179 -17.24 18.32 5.98
N ASP A 180 -17.23 17.96 4.71
CA ASP A 180 -17.98 16.82 4.17
C ASP A 180 -17.28 15.50 4.51
N TYR A 181 -17.42 15.09 5.77
CA TYR A 181 -16.89 13.81 6.24
C TYR A 181 -17.49 12.64 5.46
N THR A 182 -18.80 12.67 5.21
CA THR A 182 -19.51 11.62 4.48
C THR A 182 -18.92 11.44 3.08
N GLY A 183 -18.81 12.51 2.30
CA GLY A 183 -18.20 12.48 0.97
C GLY A 183 -16.73 12.04 1.02
N SER A 184 -15.96 12.49 2.01
CA SER A 184 -14.56 12.08 2.16
C SER A 184 -14.41 10.57 2.42
N VAL A 185 -15.26 10.01 3.28
CA VAL A 185 -15.27 8.57 3.61
C VAL A 185 -15.74 7.76 2.41
N LEU A 186 -16.84 8.16 1.79
CA LEU A 186 -17.40 7.48 0.62
C LEU A 186 -16.42 7.50 -0.56
N PHE A 187 -15.77 8.63 -0.83
CA PHE A 187 -14.75 8.72 -1.87
C PHE A 187 -13.60 7.76 -1.60
N ASN A 188 -13.06 7.72 -0.38
CA ASN A 188 -11.96 6.81 -0.05
C ASN A 188 -12.38 5.34 -0.14
N ALA A 189 -13.61 5.00 0.26
CA ALA A 189 -14.13 3.64 0.16
C ALA A 189 -14.31 3.21 -1.31
N LEU A 190 -14.77 4.13 -2.18
CA LEU A 190 -15.07 3.86 -3.59
C LEU A 190 -13.90 4.15 -4.53
N ALA A 191 -12.81 4.76 -4.06
CA ALA A 191 -11.65 5.14 -4.90
C ALA A 191 -11.10 3.99 -5.75
N PRO A 192 -10.95 2.74 -5.26
CA PRO A 192 -10.52 1.62 -6.09
C PRO A 192 -11.47 1.31 -7.25
N GLN A 193 -12.78 1.40 -7.00
CA GLN A 193 -13.80 1.16 -8.02
C GLN A 193 -13.86 2.31 -9.04
N LEU A 194 -13.77 3.55 -8.58
CA LEU A 194 -13.66 4.73 -9.44
C LEU A 194 -12.42 4.65 -10.34
N TRP A 195 -11.27 4.26 -9.80
CA TRP A 195 -10.04 4.06 -10.57
C TRP A 195 -10.19 2.97 -11.63
N LYS A 196 -10.84 1.85 -11.30
CA LYS A 196 -11.16 0.81 -12.27
C LYS A 196 -12.03 1.36 -13.40
N TYR A 197 -13.12 2.06 -13.08
CA TYR A 197 -14.00 2.62 -14.10
C TYR A 197 -13.31 3.66 -14.98
N PHE A 198 -12.49 4.53 -14.38
CA PHE A 198 -11.67 5.50 -15.11
C PHE A 198 -10.73 4.80 -16.09
N THR A 199 -9.93 3.82 -15.62
CA THR A 199 -8.95 3.13 -16.48
C THR A 199 -9.61 2.33 -17.60
N ASP A 200 -10.75 1.67 -17.34
CA ASP A 200 -11.54 0.98 -18.37
C ASP A 200 -12.10 1.97 -19.41
N ALA A 201 -12.67 3.09 -18.97
CA ALA A 201 -13.21 4.12 -19.85
C ALA A 201 -12.11 4.79 -20.70
N LEU A 202 -10.97 5.12 -20.08
CA LEU A 202 -9.82 5.72 -20.75
C LEU A 202 -9.30 4.81 -21.87
N ARG A 203 -9.05 3.52 -21.56
CA ARG A 203 -8.60 2.54 -22.56
C ARG A 203 -9.58 2.43 -23.72
N ARG A 204 -10.88 2.34 -23.44
CA ARG A 204 -11.93 2.31 -24.48
C ARG A 204 -11.93 3.57 -25.33
N ARG A 205 -11.72 4.74 -24.73
CA ARG A 205 -11.75 6.02 -25.45
C ARG A 205 -10.51 6.24 -26.31
N VAL A 206 -9.34 5.81 -25.85
CA VAL A 206 -8.07 5.86 -26.61
C VAL A 206 -8.05 4.82 -27.73
N ALA A 207 -8.69 3.66 -27.54
CA ALA A 207 -8.78 2.62 -28.57
C ALA A 207 -9.76 2.96 -29.71
N LYS A 208 -10.61 4.00 -29.57
CA LYS A 208 -11.47 4.45 -30.67
C LYS A 208 -10.59 5.14 -31.72
N PRO A 209 -10.67 4.76 -33.01
CA PRO A 209 -10.02 5.51 -34.08
C PRO A 209 -10.48 6.97 -34.02
N GLN A 210 -9.54 7.90 -34.15
CA GLN A 210 -9.90 9.29 -34.43
C GLN A 210 -10.53 9.30 -35.83
N ALA A 211 -11.79 9.74 -35.93
CA ALA A 211 -12.47 9.99 -37.19
C ALA A 211 -11.91 11.25 -37.86
#